data_AF-A0A6T7IZ29-F1
#
_entry.id   AF-A0A6T7IZ29-F1
#
_cell.length_a   1.000
_cell.length_b   1.000
_cell.length_c   1.000
_cell.angle_alpha   90.00
_cell.angle_beta   90.00
_cell.angle_gamma   90.00
#
_symmetry.space_group_name_H-M   'P 1'
#
loop_
_entity.id
_entity.type
_entity.pdbx_description
1 polymer ?
#
loop_
_entity_poly.entity_id
_entity_poly.type
_entity_poly.pdbx_seq_one_letter_code
_entity_poly.pdbx_strand_id
1 'polypeptide(L)'
;AGAAGGSAAAARLPLSHPAPSLLAACELPTDWAAVRAGLGVDRSVPEVEWCRPGSTAALSAVEDFIKQRLRLFADKRNDPTLVALSGLSPYLHFGQLSAQRMALMVKASGGPAPGIAAFLEESIVRRELADNYCFYQPRYDTLQGAASWAYASLQLHATDKREKVYSREQFEKAQTHEDIWNAAQRQMAATGKMHGFMRMYWAKKILEWSASPEEALATAIFLNDKYSLDGRDPNGYVGCGWAIMGVHDMGWKEREVFGKIRYMNYAGCKRKFDVARYVAKWGASGPVVFKAGNSGAAEGGGEAATAPRSSKKARIV
;
A
#
# COMPACT_ATOMS: atom_id res chain seq x y z
N ALA A 1 -2.18 -41.68 36.46
CA ALA A 1 -2.38 -42.02 35.05
C ALA A 1 -2.98 -40.82 34.36
N GLY A 2 -2.25 -40.21 33.41
CA GLY A 2 -2.64 -38.97 32.76
C GLY A 2 -3.75 -39.18 31.72
N ALA A 3 -4.67 -38.24 31.64
CA ALA A 3 -5.58 -38.10 30.51
C ALA A 3 -5.16 -36.87 29.71
N ALA A 4 -4.35 -37.12 28.67
CA ALA A 4 -4.08 -36.16 27.63
C ALA A 4 -5.34 -36.03 26.76
N GLY A 5 -6.09 -34.94 26.93
CA GLY A 5 -7.17 -34.56 26.04
C GLY A 5 -6.60 -33.91 24.78
N GLY A 6 -6.41 -34.71 23.74
CA GLY A 6 -5.98 -34.24 22.42
C GLY A 6 -6.93 -33.19 21.84
N SER A 7 -6.36 -32.08 21.40
CA SER A 7 -7.05 -31.05 20.60
C SER A 7 -7.55 -31.71 19.31
N ALA A 8 -8.87 -31.86 19.19
CA ALA A 8 -9.50 -32.26 17.94
C ALA A 8 -9.28 -31.13 16.92
N ALA A 9 -8.41 -31.38 15.94
CA ALA A 9 -8.32 -30.55 14.75
C ALA A 9 -9.72 -30.49 14.13
N ALA A 10 -10.31 -29.30 14.06
CA ALA A 10 -11.60 -29.09 13.41
C ALA A 10 -11.49 -29.58 11.96
N ALA A 11 -12.09 -30.73 11.68
CA ALA A 11 -12.18 -31.27 10.33
C ALA A 11 -12.83 -30.21 9.45
N ARG A 12 -12.13 -29.79 8.39
CA ARG A 12 -12.71 -28.93 7.35
C ARG A 12 -13.90 -29.69 6.76
N LEU A 13 -15.11 -29.28 7.12
CA LEU A 13 -16.29 -29.70 6.37
C LEU A 13 -16.08 -29.18 4.93
N PRO A 14 -16.06 -30.05 3.92
CA PRO A 14 -15.98 -29.59 2.54
C PRO A 14 -17.16 -28.64 2.30
N LEU A 15 -16.90 -27.53 1.61
CA LEU A 15 -17.93 -26.62 1.17
C LEU A 15 -18.92 -27.41 0.29
N SER A 16 -20.03 -27.84 0.88
CA SER A 16 -21.13 -28.48 0.17
C SER A 16 -21.95 -27.38 -0.48
N HIS A 17 -21.76 -27.17 -1.79
CA HIS A 17 -22.66 -26.34 -2.57
C HIS A 17 -23.88 -27.21 -2.96
N PRO A 18 -25.13 -26.74 -2.77
CA PRO A 18 -26.34 -27.54 -3.00
C PRO A 18 -26.59 -27.90 -4.48
N ALA A 19 -25.77 -27.39 -5.40
CA ALA A 19 -25.85 -27.67 -6.83
C ALA A 19 -24.57 -28.36 -7.32
N PRO A 20 -24.58 -29.70 -7.47
CA PRO A 20 -23.45 -30.47 -7.99
C PRO A 20 -22.99 -30.03 -9.40
N SER A 21 -23.93 -29.53 -10.21
CA SER A 21 -23.65 -28.98 -11.55
C SER A 21 -22.80 -27.71 -11.52
N LEU A 22 -22.99 -26.85 -10.50
CA LEU A 22 -22.15 -25.67 -10.29
C LEU A 22 -20.76 -26.06 -9.79
N LEU A 23 -20.64 -27.10 -8.95
CA LEU A 23 -19.34 -27.62 -8.52
C LEU A 23 -18.53 -28.14 -9.70
N ALA A 24 -19.13 -28.96 -10.56
CA ALA A 24 -18.48 -29.52 -11.74
C ALA A 24 -18.07 -28.44 -12.76
N ALA A 25 -18.87 -27.37 -12.92
CA ALA A 25 -18.51 -26.23 -13.77
C ALA A 25 -17.35 -25.38 -13.21
N CYS A 26 -17.13 -25.41 -11.88
CA CYS A 26 -16.01 -24.74 -11.21
C CYS A 26 -14.73 -25.57 -11.15
N GLU A 27 -14.76 -26.84 -11.57
CA GLU A 27 -13.62 -27.78 -11.53
C GLU A 27 -12.88 -27.93 -12.86
N LEU A 28 -13.10 -27.04 -13.83
CA LEU A 28 -12.28 -27.03 -15.04
C LEU A 28 -10.81 -26.80 -14.65
N PRO A 29 -9.87 -27.69 -15.05
CA PRO A 29 -8.46 -27.52 -14.72
C PRO A 29 -7.98 -26.18 -15.30
N THR A 30 -7.64 -25.26 -14.40
CA THR A 30 -7.12 -23.96 -14.78
C THR A 30 -5.65 -24.09 -15.12
N ASP A 31 -5.27 -23.79 -16.36
CA ASP A 31 -3.87 -23.72 -16.76
C ASP A 31 -3.23 -22.43 -16.21
N TRP A 32 -2.73 -22.52 -14.98
CA TRP A 32 -2.05 -21.42 -14.32
C TRP A 32 -0.77 -20.97 -15.04
N ALA A 33 -0.12 -21.84 -15.82
CA ALA A 33 1.06 -21.46 -16.59
C ALA A 33 0.68 -20.57 -17.77
N ALA A 34 -0.35 -20.95 -18.53
CA ALA A 34 -0.89 -20.13 -19.61
C ALA A 34 -1.43 -18.79 -19.10
N VAL A 35 -2.18 -18.80 -17.99
CA VAL A 35 -2.66 -17.55 -17.35
C VAL A 35 -1.48 -16.65 -17.01
N ARG A 36 -0.45 -17.16 -16.31
CA ARG A 36 0.74 -16.37 -15.97
C ARG A 36 1.51 -15.87 -17.19
N ALA A 37 1.64 -16.69 -18.23
CA ALA A 37 2.33 -16.30 -19.47
C ALA A 37 1.56 -15.20 -20.23
N GLY A 38 0.23 -15.18 -20.13
CA GLY A 38 -0.62 -14.17 -20.75
C GLY A 38 -0.63 -12.80 -20.06
N LEU A 39 -0.12 -12.69 -18.83
CA LEU A 39 -0.08 -11.43 -18.07
C LEU A 39 1.07 -10.52 -18.54
N GLY A 40 0.72 -9.37 -19.10
CA GLY A 40 1.66 -8.29 -19.44
C GLY A 40 1.99 -7.42 -18.22
N VAL A 41 2.70 -7.97 -17.24
CA VAL A 41 3.04 -7.30 -15.97
C VAL A 41 4.54 -7.06 -15.83
N ASP A 42 4.91 -6.03 -15.09
CA ASP A 42 6.31 -5.78 -14.70
C ASP A 42 6.82 -6.92 -13.80
N ARG A 43 7.80 -7.68 -14.29
CA ARG A 43 8.43 -8.81 -13.59
C ARG A 43 9.69 -8.39 -12.81
N SER A 44 10.07 -7.11 -12.85
CA SER A 44 11.26 -6.60 -12.15
C SER A 44 11.06 -6.48 -10.64
N VAL A 45 9.81 -6.48 -10.17
CA VAL A 45 9.46 -6.48 -8.74
C VAL A 45 9.31 -7.94 -8.28
N PRO A 46 10.15 -8.43 -7.35
CA PRO A 46 10.11 -9.81 -6.90
C PRO A 46 8.95 -10.07 -5.93
N GLU A 47 8.61 -11.35 -5.75
CA GLU A 47 7.69 -11.79 -4.70
C GLU A 47 8.30 -11.59 -3.30
N VAL A 48 7.45 -11.51 -2.28
CA VAL A 48 7.89 -11.36 -0.88
C VAL A 48 7.92 -12.70 -0.15
N GLU A 49 8.84 -12.85 0.81
CA GLU A 49 8.99 -14.10 1.57
C GLU A 49 8.23 -14.08 2.91
N TRP A 50 7.99 -12.91 3.49
CA TRP A 50 7.44 -12.78 4.84
C TRP A 50 5.91 -12.96 4.92
N CYS A 51 5.19 -12.83 3.79
CA CYS A 51 3.73 -12.82 3.73
C CYS A 51 3.21 -14.02 2.93
N ARG A 52 3.01 -15.16 3.59
CA ARG A 52 2.40 -16.34 2.95
C ARG A 52 0.95 -16.02 2.55
N PRO A 53 0.52 -16.23 1.30
CA PRO A 53 -0.84 -15.90 0.86
C PRO A 53 -1.88 -16.95 1.30
N GLY A 54 -3.16 -16.58 1.21
CA GLY A 54 -4.32 -17.44 1.39
C GLY A 54 -5.04 -17.26 2.73
N SER A 55 -6.31 -17.64 2.77
CA SER A 55 -7.20 -17.42 3.92
C SER A 55 -6.73 -18.08 5.22
N THR A 56 -6.04 -19.22 5.12
CA THR A 56 -5.46 -19.90 6.28
C THR A 56 -4.34 -19.08 6.91
N ALA A 57 -3.42 -18.56 6.10
CA ALA A 57 -2.35 -17.69 6.58
C ALA A 57 -2.90 -16.35 7.11
N ALA A 58 -3.93 -15.82 6.45
CA ALA A 58 -4.59 -14.59 6.87
C ALA A 58 -5.22 -14.70 8.26
N LEU A 59 -5.97 -15.78 8.54
CA LEU A 59 -6.57 -16.02 9.86
C LEU A 59 -5.51 -16.22 10.93
N SER A 60 -4.44 -16.97 10.64
CA SER A 60 -3.28 -17.10 11.54
C SER A 60 -2.66 -15.74 11.87
N ALA A 61 -2.49 -14.88 10.87
CA ALA A 61 -1.93 -13.54 11.06
C ALA A 61 -2.82 -12.65 11.97
N VAL A 62 -4.15 -12.81 11.90
CA VAL A 62 -5.08 -12.11 12.82
C VAL A 62 -4.88 -12.59 14.25
N GLU A 63 -4.81 -13.90 14.46
CA GLU A 63 -4.58 -14.48 15.78
C GLU A 63 -3.24 -14.05 16.38
N ASP A 64 -2.17 -14.07 15.57
CA ASP A 64 -0.84 -13.63 15.99
C ASP A 64 -0.82 -12.15 16.35
N PHE A 65 -1.52 -11.30 15.57
CA PHE A 65 -1.70 -9.90 15.92
C PHE A 65 -2.41 -9.73 17.27
N ILE A 66 -3.54 -10.41 17.47
CA ILE A 66 -4.31 -10.37 18.72
C ILE A 66 -3.43 -10.78 19.91
N LYS A 67 -2.74 -11.92 19.80
CA LYS A 67 -1.95 -12.52 20.89
C LYS A 67 -0.72 -11.68 21.24
N GLN A 68 -0.02 -11.12 20.25
CA GLN A 68 1.32 -10.56 20.46
C GLN A 68 1.37 -9.03 20.45
N ARG A 69 0.54 -8.38 19.62
CA ARG A 69 0.78 -7.00 19.16
C ARG A 69 -0.39 -6.05 19.39
N LEU A 70 -1.63 -6.54 19.50
CA LEU A 70 -2.82 -5.70 19.73
C LEU A 70 -2.67 -4.81 20.97
N ARG A 71 -2.06 -5.32 22.03
CA ARG A 71 -1.74 -4.57 23.26
C ARG A 71 -0.83 -3.36 23.04
N LEU A 72 -0.01 -3.38 21.99
CA LEU A 72 0.91 -2.30 21.63
C LEU A 72 0.28 -1.33 20.62
N PHE A 73 -0.82 -1.71 19.96
CA PHE A 73 -1.30 -1.01 18.77
C PHE A 73 -1.65 0.44 19.05
N ALA A 74 -2.41 0.73 20.12
CA ALA A 74 -2.83 2.09 20.47
C ALA A 74 -1.63 3.04 20.61
N ASP A 75 -0.60 2.62 21.34
CA ASP A 75 0.51 3.50 21.73
C ASP A 75 1.66 3.48 20.73
N LYS A 76 1.86 2.35 20.03
CA LYS A 76 3.08 2.09 19.25
C LYS A 76 2.85 1.99 17.74
N ARG A 77 1.61 2.07 17.23
CA ARG A 77 1.34 2.03 15.76
C ARG A 77 2.03 3.11 14.93
N ASN A 78 2.47 4.20 15.57
CA ASN A 78 3.14 5.32 14.92
C ASN A 78 4.67 5.26 15.00
N ASP A 79 5.24 4.23 15.63
CA ASP A 79 6.68 4.02 15.72
C ASP A 79 7.13 2.96 14.70
N PRO A 80 7.77 3.36 13.58
CA PRO A 80 8.18 2.45 12.53
C PRO A 80 9.36 1.54 12.91
N THR A 81 9.97 1.74 14.09
CA THR A 81 11.03 0.87 14.61
C THR A 81 10.47 -0.34 15.37
N LEU A 82 9.16 -0.33 15.67
CA LEU A 82 8.48 -1.36 16.45
C LEU A 82 7.53 -2.20 15.59
N VAL A 83 7.39 -3.47 15.96
CA VAL A 83 6.46 -4.41 15.29
C VAL A 83 5.10 -4.35 15.98
N ALA A 84 4.39 -3.22 15.85
CA ALA A 84 3.11 -2.98 16.52
C ALA A 84 1.88 -3.14 15.60
N LEU A 85 2.06 -3.01 14.29
CA LEU A 85 0.97 -3.13 13.32
C LEU A 85 0.54 -4.59 13.11
N SER A 86 -0.67 -4.80 12.59
CA SER A 86 -1.22 -6.13 12.35
C SER A 86 -0.54 -6.89 11.21
N GLY A 87 -0.12 -6.19 10.16
CA GLY A 87 0.39 -6.82 8.94
C GLY A 87 -0.72 -7.36 8.02
N LEU A 88 -1.98 -7.01 8.26
CA LEU A 88 -3.13 -7.63 7.61
C LEU A 88 -3.54 -7.01 6.28
N SER A 89 -3.01 -5.84 5.91
CA SER A 89 -3.42 -5.12 4.72
C SER A 89 -3.26 -5.91 3.40
N PRO A 90 -2.21 -6.73 3.17
CA PRO A 90 -2.15 -7.56 1.96
C PRO A 90 -3.31 -8.57 1.87
N TYR A 91 -3.67 -9.18 3.00
CA TYR A 91 -4.77 -10.15 3.03
C TYR A 91 -6.14 -9.52 2.81
N LEU A 92 -6.35 -8.32 3.37
CA LEU A 92 -7.58 -7.55 3.19
C LEU A 92 -7.73 -7.11 1.74
N HIS A 93 -6.66 -6.56 1.14
CA HIS A 93 -6.64 -6.10 -0.25
C HIS A 93 -7.06 -7.21 -1.23
N PHE A 94 -6.46 -8.40 -1.12
CA PHE A 94 -6.79 -9.52 -2.00
C PHE A 94 -8.05 -10.30 -1.60
N GLY A 95 -8.83 -9.83 -0.62
CA GLY A 95 -10.04 -10.52 -0.14
C GLY A 95 -9.77 -11.89 0.49
N GLN A 96 -8.52 -12.18 0.87
CA GLN A 96 -8.12 -13.42 1.55
C GLN A 96 -8.58 -13.41 3.01
N LEU A 97 -8.89 -12.22 3.55
CA LEU A 97 -9.49 -12.01 4.86
C LEU A 97 -10.68 -11.07 4.73
N SER A 98 -11.84 -11.48 5.25
CA SER A 98 -12.98 -10.56 5.42
C SER A 98 -12.67 -9.56 6.54
N ALA A 99 -12.79 -8.27 6.25
CA ALA A 99 -12.62 -7.21 7.25
C ALA A 99 -13.62 -7.34 8.40
N GLN A 100 -14.87 -7.73 8.10
CA GLN A 100 -15.89 -8.00 9.11
C GLN A 100 -15.49 -9.17 10.02
N ARG A 101 -14.98 -10.27 9.46
CA ARG A 101 -14.49 -11.41 10.23
C ARG A 101 -13.36 -10.99 11.18
N MET A 102 -12.38 -10.25 10.66
CA MET A 102 -11.28 -9.70 11.45
C MET A 102 -11.78 -8.82 12.59
N ALA A 103 -12.72 -7.90 12.34
CA ALA A 103 -13.29 -7.03 13.36
C ALA A 103 -13.99 -7.83 14.48
N LEU A 104 -14.77 -8.85 14.11
CA LEU A 104 -15.42 -9.74 15.09
C LEU A 104 -14.38 -10.49 15.95
N MET A 105 -13.32 -11.02 15.33
CA MET A 105 -12.24 -11.71 16.05
C MET A 105 -11.53 -10.77 17.04
N VAL A 106 -11.18 -9.55 16.62
CA VAL A 106 -10.51 -8.57 17.49
C VAL A 106 -11.44 -8.13 18.62
N LYS A 107 -12.72 -7.86 18.34
CA LYS A 107 -13.70 -7.46 19.36
C LYS A 107 -13.93 -8.57 20.41
N ALA A 108 -13.95 -9.83 19.99
CA ALA A 108 -14.12 -10.98 20.87
C ALA A 108 -12.83 -11.45 21.58
N SER A 109 -11.69 -10.83 21.29
CA SER A 109 -10.38 -11.33 21.75
C SER A 109 -10.09 -11.19 23.24
N GLY A 110 -10.84 -10.35 23.97
CA GLY A 110 -10.50 -9.96 25.33
C GLY A 110 -9.24 -9.10 25.44
N GLY A 111 -8.72 -8.57 24.31
CA GLY A 111 -7.57 -7.67 24.30
C GLY A 111 -7.83 -6.32 24.96
N PRO A 112 -6.80 -5.50 25.20
CA PRO A 112 -6.95 -4.20 25.86
C PRO A 112 -7.89 -3.28 25.07
N ALA A 113 -8.88 -2.69 25.76
CA ALA A 113 -9.91 -1.85 25.14
C ALA A 113 -9.33 -0.71 24.27
N PRO A 114 -8.27 0.02 24.68
CA PRO A 114 -7.65 1.04 23.82
C PRO A 114 -7.07 0.46 22.52
N GLY A 115 -6.42 -0.71 22.59
CA GLY A 115 -5.87 -1.40 21.43
C GLY A 115 -6.96 -1.85 20.45
N ILE A 116 -8.05 -2.42 20.98
CA ILE A 116 -9.22 -2.82 20.19
C ILE A 116 -9.85 -1.60 19.52
N ALA A 117 -10.17 -0.55 20.27
CA ALA A 117 -10.82 0.64 19.74
C ALA A 117 -9.98 1.32 18.65
N ALA A 118 -8.68 1.53 18.91
CA ALA A 118 -7.78 2.11 17.92
C ALA A 118 -7.65 1.26 16.66
N PHE A 119 -7.63 -0.07 16.79
CA PHE A 119 -7.57 -0.96 15.63
C PHE A 119 -8.86 -0.96 14.81
N LEU A 120 -10.03 -0.96 15.47
CA LEU A 120 -11.32 -0.94 14.79
C LEU A 120 -11.58 0.40 14.07
N GLU A 121 -11.13 1.53 14.63
CA GLU A 121 -11.15 2.82 13.94
C GLU A 121 -10.40 2.77 12.61
N GLU A 122 -9.16 2.25 12.62
CA GLU A 122 -8.35 2.17 11.38
C GLU A 122 -8.90 1.12 10.40
N SER A 123 -9.36 -0.02 10.89
CA SER A 123 -9.75 -1.15 10.03
C SER A 123 -11.20 -1.13 9.53
N ILE A 124 -12.07 -0.36 10.18
CA ILE A 124 -13.46 -0.15 9.76
C ILE A 124 -13.60 1.26 9.24
N VAL A 125 -13.50 2.28 10.11
CA VAL A 125 -13.83 3.66 9.76
C VAL A 125 -12.92 4.18 8.66
N ARG A 126 -11.60 4.13 8.85
CA ARG A 126 -10.65 4.66 7.85
C ARG A 126 -10.68 3.86 6.54
N ARG A 127 -10.78 2.53 6.65
CA ARG A 127 -10.80 1.64 5.49
C ARG A 127 -12.05 1.84 4.62
N GLU A 128 -13.23 1.87 5.23
CA GLU A 128 -14.50 2.02 4.51
C GLU A 128 -14.74 3.47 4.08
N LEU A 129 -14.16 4.45 4.78
CA LEU A 129 -14.11 5.83 4.32
C LEU A 129 -13.31 5.97 3.01
N ALA A 130 -12.28 5.15 2.82
CA ALA A 130 -11.54 5.15 1.56
C ALA A 130 -12.39 4.63 0.39
N ASP A 131 -13.13 3.53 0.60
CA ASP A 131 -14.11 3.03 -0.36
C ASP A 131 -15.18 4.09 -0.67
N ASN A 132 -15.70 4.75 0.37
CA ASN A 132 -16.67 5.84 0.24
C ASN A 132 -16.12 6.95 -0.68
N TYR A 133 -14.90 7.43 -0.45
CA TYR A 133 -14.32 8.48 -1.26
C TYR A 133 -14.14 8.05 -2.72
N CYS A 134 -13.52 6.89 -2.98
CA CYS A 134 -13.32 6.40 -4.34
C CYS A 134 -14.64 6.09 -5.07
N PHE A 135 -15.70 5.71 -4.34
CA PHE A 135 -17.03 5.47 -4.92
C PHE A 135 -17.73 6.77 -5.31
N TYR A 136 -17.70 7.79 -4.44
CA TYR A 136 -18.45 9.04 -4.64
C TYR A 136 -17.66 10.15 -5.34
N GLN A 137 -16.34 10.04 -5.44
CA GLN A 137 -15.47 10.99 -6.15
C GLN A 137 -14.83 10.31 -7.37
N PRO A 138 -15.40 10.45 -8.58
CA PRO A 138 -14.86 9.81 -9.79
C PRO A 138 -13.43 10.25 -10.15
N ARG A 139 -12.96 11.38 -9.58
CA ARG A 139 -11.63 11.94 -9.80
C ARG A 139 -10.70 11.72 -8.60
N TYR A 140 -10.87 10.61 -7.88
CA TYR A 140 -10.19 10.31 -6.61
C TYR A 140 -8.65 10.28 -6.71
N ASP A 141 -8.12 10.08 -7.91
CA ASP A 141 -6.70 9.94 -8.25
C ASP A 141 -6.11 11.18 -8.94
N THR A 142 -6.86 12.28 -9.01
CA THR A 142 -6.41 13.55 -9.62
C THR A 142 -6.61 14.72 -8.66
N LEU A 143 -5.89 15.82 -8.88
CA LEU A 143 -5.98 17.01 -8.02
C LEU A 143 -7.41 17.59 -7.95
N GLN A 144 -8.21 17.37 -8.99
CA GLN A 144 -9.61 17.81 -9.06
C GLN A 144 -10.54 17.04 -8.11
N GLY A 145 -10.06 15.95 -7.50
CA GLY A 145 -10.74 15.24 -6.40
C GLY A 145 -10.54 15.89 -5.03
N ALA A 146 -9.64 16.87 -4.90
CA ALA A 146 -9.37 17.57 -3.64
C ALA A 146 -10.58 18.39 -3.18
N ALA A 147 -10.67 18.61 -1.86
CA ALA A 147 -11.61 19.58 -1.31
C ALA A 147 -11.28 21.00 -1.81
N SER A 148 -12.28 21.87 -1.93
CA SER A 148 -12.11 23.22 -2.49
C SER A 148 -11.03 24.05 -1.78
N TRP A 149 -10.96 23.95 -0.44
CA TRP A 149 -9.94 24.64 0.35
C TRP A 149 -8.52 24.18 0.02
N ALA A 150 -8.32 22.87 -0.19
CA ALA A 150 -7.03 22.28 -0.45
C ALA A 150 -6.59 22.56 -1.88
N TYR A 151 -7.50 22.40 -2.84
CA TYR A 151 -7.27 22.76 -4.23
C TYR A 151 -6.84 24.23 -4.37
N ALA A 152 -7.63 25.15 -3.79
CA ALA A 152 -7.32 26.58 -3.85
C ALA A 152 -5.96 26.91 -3.20
N SER A 153 -5.64 26.28 -2.06
CA SER A 153 -4.37 26.50 -1.39
C SER A 153 -3.18 25.96 -2.18
N LEU A 154 -3.29 24.77 -2.78
CA LEU A 154 -2.24 24.22 -3.63
C LEU A 154 -2.03 25.04 -4.91
N GLN A 155 -3.10 25.57 -5.51
CA GLN A 155 -3.01 26.45 -6.67
C GLN A 155 -2.35 27.79 -6.34
N LEU A 156 -2.64 28.37 -5.17
CA LEU A 156 -2.01 29.61 -4.70
C LEU A 156 -0.49 29.48 -4.62
N HIS A 157 0.00 28.31 -4.23
CA HIS A 157 1.42 28.00 -4.05
C HIS A 157 2.05 27.27 -5.25
N ALA A 158 1.35 27.20 -6.38
CA ALA A 158 1.81 26.44 -7.56
C ALA A 158 3.10 26.99 -8.17
N THR A 159 3.40 28.28 -7.99
CA THR A 159 4.58 28.97 -8.52
C THR A 159 5.69 29.15 -7.50
N ASP A 160 5.50 28.71 -6.25
CA ASP A 160 6.52 28.80 -5.21
C ASP A 160 7.81 28.09 -5.64
N LYS A 161 8.96 28.64 -5.26
CA LYS A 161 10.24 27.98 -5.55
C LYS A 161 10.38 26.72 -4.69
N ARG A 162 10.60 25.56 -5.33
CA ARG A 162 10.92 24.32 -4.64
C ARG A 162 12.41 24.27 -4.35
N GLU A 163 12.80 23.92 -3.13
CA GLU A 163 14.21 23.81 -2.75
C GLU A 163 14.91 22.67 -3.50
N LYS A 164 14.19 21.56 -3.70
CA LYS A 164 14.62 20.36 -4.43
C LYS A 164 13.50 19.92 -5.35
N VAL A 165 13.85 19.39 -6.50
CA VAL A 165 12.92 18.71 -7.41
C VAL A 165 13.57 17.41 -7.84
N TYR A 166 12.87 16.29 -7.62
CA TYR A 166 13.34 14.95 -8.01
C TYR A 166 12.45 14.39 -9.11
N SER A 167 13.06 13.69 -10.05
CA SER A 167 12.31 12.89 -11.01
C SER A 167 11.67 11.69 -10.31
N ARG A 168 10.61 11.14 -10.92
CA ARG A 168 10.02 9.86 -10.48
C ARG A 168 11.05 8.75 -10.37
N GLU A 169 12.03 8.70 -11.28
CA GLU A 169 13.09 7.69 -11.25
C GLU A 169 14.01 7.89 -10.03
N GLN A 170 14.35 9.12 -9.66
CA GLN A 170 15.14 9.39 -8.46
C GLN A 170 14.38 9.02 -7.17
N PHE A 171 13.07 9.31 -7.14
CA PHE A 171 12.19 8.86 -6.05
C PHE A 171 12.13 7.34 -5.98
N GLU A 172 11.81 6.68 -7.10
CA GLU A 172 11.77 5.22 -7.21
C GLU A 172 13.07 4.59 -6.71
N LYS A 173 14.20 5.23 -7.07
CA LYS A 173 15.53 4.76 -6.72
C LYS A 173 16.02 5.11 -5.32
N ALA A 174 15.20 5.74 -4.49
CA ALA A 174 15.60 6.21 -3.17
C ALA A 174 16.88 7.07 -3.21
N GLN A 175 16.91 8.02 -4.16
CA GLN A 175 18.04 8.93 -4.43
C GLN A 175 17.70 10.38 -4.06
N THR A 176 17.07 10.57 -2.91
CA THR A 176 16.84 11.91 -2.35
C THR A 176 17.93 12.27 -1.35
N HIS A 177 17.92 13.52 -0.88
CA HIS A 177 18.87 14.00 0.12
C HIS A 177 18.55 13.54 1.54
N GLU A 178 17.31 13.10 1.84
CA GLU A 178 16.93 12.63 3.18
C GLU A 178 17.01 11.10 3.26
N ASP A 179 17.88 10.60 4.14
CA ASP A 179 18.09 9.19 4.43
C ASP A 179 16.81 8.48 4.93
N ILE A 180 16.00 9.13 5.77
CA ILE A 180 14.75 8.58 6.30
C ILE A 180 13.70 8.36 5.19
N TRP A 181 13.67 9.25 4.19
CA TRP A 181 12.78 9.10 3.03
C TRP A 181 13.26 7.95 2.16
N ASN A 182 14.56 7.90 1.87
CA ASN A 182 15.19 6.82 1.11
C ASN A 182 14.97 5.46 1.80
N ALA A 183 15.09 5.40 3.12
CA ALA A 183 14.82 4.21 3.93
C ALA A 183 13.35 3.75 3.83
N ALA A 184 12.39 4.68 3.82
CA ALA A 184 10.98 4.35 3.61
C ALA A 184 10.71 3.77 2.22
N GLN A 185 11.26 4.39 1.17
CA GLN A 185 11.16 3.88 -0.20
C GLN A 185 11.76 2.48 -0.33
N ARG A 186 12.96 2.26 0.24
CA ARG A 186 13.62 0.94 0.23
C ARG A 186 12.85 -0.10 1.02
N GLN A 187 12.25 0.27 2.16
CA GLN A 187 11.36 -0.63 2.89
C GLN A 187 10.21 -1.09 1.98
N MET A 188 9.53 -0.16 1.32
CA MET A 188 8.41 -0.48 0.43
C MET A 188 8.83 -1.45 -0.68
N ALA A 189 9.94 -1.15 -1.36
CA ALA A 189 10.45 -1.98 -2.45
C ALA A 189 10.91 -3.37 -1.99
N ALA A 190 11.40 -3.49 -0.75
CA ALA A 190 11.93 -4.76 -0.20
C ALA A 190 10.85 -5.68 0.34
N THR A 191 9.87 -5.11 1.02
CA THR A 191 8.87 -5.89 1.77
C THR A 191 7.51 -5.87 1.11
N GLY A 192 7.33 -5.06 0.07
CA GLY A 192 6.02 -4.72 -0.47
C GLY A 192 5.10 -4.07 0.56
N LYS A 193 5.64 -3.53 1.67
CA LYS A 193 4.85 -2.94 2.76
C LYS A 193 5.64 -1.90 3.56
N MET A 194 5.45 -0.64 3.20
CA MET A 194 5.95 0.49 3.99
C MET A 194 5.16 0.64 5.30
N HIS A 195 5.83 1.03 6.39
CA HIS A 195 5.15 1.33 7.65
C HIS A 195 4.16 2.50 7.49
N GLY A 196 2.97 2.40 8.10
CA GLY A 196 1.87 3.36 7.89
C GLY A 196 2.26 4.81 8.24
N PHE A 197 2.98 5.01 9.34
CA PHE A 197 3.52 6.34 9.68
C PHE A 197 4.43 6.90 8.59
N MET A 198 5.26 6.05 8.00
CA MET A 198 6.22 6.45 6.97
C MET A 198 5.55 6.72 5.63
N ARG A 199 4.41 6.07 5.30
CA ARG A 199 3.63 6.40 4.08
C ARG A 199 3.19 7.87 4.08
N MET A 200 2.73 8.36 5.23
CA MET A 200 2.35 9.78 5.40
C MET A 200 3.53 10.73 5.16
N TYR A 201 4.67 10.43 5.79
CA TYR A 201 5.90 11.22 5.61
C TYR A 201 6.36 11.20 4.15
N TRP A 202 6.45 10.00 3.59
CA TRP A 202 6.93 9.73 2.24
C TRP A 202 6.14 10.48 1.18
N ALA A 203 4.81 10.40 1.20
CA ALA A 203 3.96 11.07 0.22
C ALA A 203 4.00 12.60 0.36
N LYS A 204 4.09 13.12 1.59
CA LYS A 204 4.24 14.57 1.83
C LYS A 204 5.55 15.13 1.29
N LYS A 205 6.63 14.37 1.38
CA LYS A 205 7.92 14.76 0.81
C LYS A 205 7.95 14.68 -0.72
N ILE A 206 7.17 13.78 -1.32
CA ILE A 206 6.96 13.81 -2.78
C ILE A 206 6.30 15.13 -3.19
N LEU A 207 5.27 15.60 -2.46
CA LEU A 207 4.70 16.94 -2.70
C LEU A 207 5.74 18.07 -2.55
N GLU A 208 6.56 18.02 -1.51
CA GLU A 208 7.59 19.05 -1.26
C GLU A 208 8.66 19.11 -2.37
N TRP A 209 8.95 17.97 -3.01
CA TRP A 209 10.08 17.82 -3.93
C TRP A 209 9.68 17.41 -5.36
N SER A 210 8.44 17.71 -5.77
CA SER A 210 7.97 17.57 -7.16
C SER A 210 7.70 18.95 -7.77
N ALA A 211 7.71 19.03 -9.10
CA ALA A 211 7.50 20.30 -9.80
C ALA A 211 6.06 20.82 -9.62
N SER A 212 5.08 19.92 -9.45
CA SER A 212 3.69 20.29 -9.15
C SER A 212 2.99 19.26 -8.25
N PRO A 213 1.86 19.64 -7.61
CA PRO A 213 1.03 18.69 -6.85
C PRO A 213 0.46 17.54 -7.70
N GLU A 214 0.17 17.79 -8.98
CA GLU A 214 -0.28 16.75 -9.92
C GLU A 214 0.82 15.71 -10.18
N GLU A 215 2.05 16.16 -10.43
CA GLU A 215 3.19 15.26 -10.61
C GLU A 215 3.50 14.49 -9.32
N ALA A 216 3.37 15.16 -8.17
CA ALA A 216 3.54 14.55 -6.86
C ALA A 216 2.53 13.41 -6.64
N LEU A 217 1.25 13.68 -6.88
CA LEU A 217 0.18 12.71 -6.70
C LEU A 217 0.36 11.52 -7.65
N ALA A 218 0.62 11.78 -8.94
CA ALA A 218 0.85 10.73 -9.93
C ALA A 218 2.06 9.86 -9.59
N THR A 219 3.13 10.47 -9.06
CA THR A 219 4.33 9.75 -8.64
C THR A 219 4.09 8.92 -7.38
N ALA A 220 3.39 9.46 -6.39
CA ALA A 220 3.05 8.74 -5.17
C ALA A 220 2.14 7.53 -5.47
N ILE A 221 1.11 7.70 -6.30
CA ILE A 221 0.22 6.62 -6.71
C ILE A 221 1.00 5.54 -7.47
N PHE A 222 1.80 5.93 -8.47
CA PHE A 222 2.61 4.99 -9.26
C PHE A 222 3.51 4.12 -8.37
N LEU A 223 4.26 4.74 -7.45
CA LEU A 223 5.18 3.99 -6.59
C LEU A 223 4.45 3.14 -5.56
N ASN A 224 3.33 3.62 -5.01
CA ASN A 224 2.48 2.84 -4.12
C ASN A 224 1.97 1.58 -4.82
N ASP A 225 1.41 1.74 -6.02
CA ASP A 225 0.75 0.67 -6.77
C ASP A 225 1.73 -0.34 -7.35
N LYS A 226 2.95 0.12 -7.70
CA LYS A 226 4.03 -0.73 -8.19
C LYS A 226 4.58 -1.66 -7.10
N TYR A 227 4.82 -1.14 -5.89
CA TYR A 227 5.57 -1.87 -4.87
C TYR A 227 4.72 -2.41 -3.72
N SER A 228 3.62 -1.75 -3.34
CA SER A 228 2.85 -2.22 -2.19
C SER A 228 1.96 -3.41 -2.54
N LEU A 229 2.03 -4.48 -1.75
CA LEU A 229 1.11 -5.63 -1.83
C LEU A 229 -0.34 -5.24 -1.55
N ASP A 230 -0.53 -4.13 -0.84
CA ASP A 230 -1.82 -3.51 -0.54
C ASP A 230 -2.03 -2.19 -1.34
N GLY A 231 -1.33 -2.03 -2.47
CA GLY A 231 -1.53 -0.94 -3.43
C GLY A 231 -2.63 -1.26 -4.45
N ARG A 232 -2.92 -0.34 -5.38
CA ARG A 232 -4.06 -0.41 -6.33
C ARG A 232 -5.39 -0.62 -5.60
N ASP A 233 -5.53 0.13 -4.52
CA ASP A 233 -6.56 -0.04 -3.51
C ASP A 233 -7.13 1.33 -3.16
N PRO A 234 -8.43 1.47 -2.85
CA PRO A 234 -9.01 2.73 -2.36
C PRO A 234 -8.20 3.35 -1.21
N ASN A 235 -7.66 2.53 -0.30
CA ASN A 235 -6.80 3.01 0.80
C ASN A 235 -5.48 3.59 0.30
N GLY A 236 -4.94 3.08 -0.81
CA GLY A 236 -3.75 3.61 -1.46
C GLY A 236 -3.99 4.99 -2.06
N TYR A 237 -5.05 5.14 -2.86
CA TYR A 237 -5.44 6.42 -3.46
C TYR A 237 -5.75 7.46 -2.39
N VAL A 238 -6.57 7.11 -1.40
CA VAL A 238 -6.94 8.02 -0.30
C VAL A 238 -5.77 8.29 0.63
N GLY A 239 -4.85 7.35 0.83
CA GLY A 239 -3.61 7.60 1.57
C GLY A 239 -2.72 8.66 0.90
N CYS A 240 -2.53 8.54 -0.42
CA CYS A 240 -1.81 9.55 -1.21
C CYS A 240 -2.57 10.89 -1.23
N GLY A 241 -3.90 10.85 -1.43
CA GLY A 241 -4.77 12.01 -1.43
C GLY A 241 -4.84 12.73 -0.09
N TRP A 242 -4.85 12.01 1.03
CA TRP A 242 -4.77 12.61 2.37
C TRP A 242 -3.44 13.35 2.55
N ALA A 243 -2.35 12.75 2.08
CA ALA A 243 -1.02 13.30 2.24
C ALA A 243 -0.79 14.56 1.38
N ILE A 244 -1.27 14.54 0.13
CA ILE A 244 -0.94 15.54 -0.91
C ILE A 244 -2.10 16.52 -1.15
N MET A 245 -3.35 16.04 -1.12
CA MET A 245 -4.56 16.82 -1.41
C MET A 245 -5.38 17.17 -0.16
N GLY A 246 -4.97 16.73 1.03
CA GLY A 246 -5.70 16.99 2.28
C GLY A 246 -7.07 16.29 2.36
N VAL A 247 -7.29 15.22 1.59
CA VAL A 247 -8.53 14.42 1.64
C VAL A 247 -8.75 13.90 3.07
N HIS A 248 -9.92 14.15 3.64
CA HIS A 248 -10.28 13.82 5.03
C HIS A 248 -9.35 14.44 6.10
N ASP A 249 -8.63 15.50 5.78
CA ASP A 249 -7.89 16.34 6.73
C ASP A 249 -8.48 17.76 6.77
N MET A 250 -8.03 18.54 7.73
CA MET A 250 -8.30 19.98 7.84
C MET A 250 -7.14 20.82 7.29
N GLY A 251 -7.38 22.10 7.07
CA GLY A 251 -6.33 23.07 6.76
C GLY A 251 -5.41 23.35 7.96
N TRP A 252 -4.12 23.44 7.70
CA TRP A 252 -3.08 23.76 8.67
C TRP A 252 -2.49 25.15 8.41
N LYS A 253 -1.55 25.57 9.27
CA LYS A 253 -0.79 26.82 9.07
C LYS A 253 -0.17 26.82 7.67
N GLU A 254 -0.41 27.91 6.95
CA GLU A 254 0.04 28.12 5.57
C GLU A 254 1.57 28.21 5.48
N ARG A 255 2.14 27.57 4.46
CA ARG A 255 3.58 27.48 4.20
C ARG A 255 3.82 27.46 2.69
N GLU A 256 4.99 27.94 2.28
CA GLU A 256 5.42 27.78 0.89
C GLU A 256 5.36 26.32 0.45
N VAL A 257 5.06 26.10 -0.83
CA VAL A 257 4.87 24.80 -1.51
C VAL A 257 3.64 24.03 -1.03
N PHE A 258 3.47 23.84 0.29
CA PHE A 258 2.36 23.06 0.85
C PHE A 258 1.04 23.82 0.89
N GLY A 259 1.08 25.14 0.89
CA GLY A 259 -0.03 25.96 1.36
C GLY A 259 -0.49 25.48 2.73
N LYS A 260 -1.77 25.11 2.83
CA LYS A 260 -2.42 24.65 4.07
C LYS A 260 -2.46 23.13 4.23
N ILE A 261 -1.82 22.37 3.34
CA ILE A 261 -1.67 20.93 3.50
C ILE A 261 -0.82 20.63 4.74
N ARG A 262 -1.23 19.65 5.56
CA ARG A 262 -0.50 19.27 6.77
C ARG A 262 0.97 18.98 6.45
N TYR A 263 1.88 19.65 7.14
CA TYR A 263 3.32 19.44 6.97
C TYR A 263 3.87 18.35 7.90
N MET A 264 4.86 17.60 7.41
CA MET A 264 5.71 16.70 8.20
C MET A 264 7.17 16.91 7.83
N ASN A 265 8.06 16.95 8.83
CA ASN A 265 9.49 17.15 8.61
C ASN A 265 10.34 16.17 9.42
N TYR A 266 11.60 16.09 9.01
CA TYR A 266 12.61 15.22 9.60
C TYR A 266 12.72 15.41 11.12
N ALA A 267 12.82 16.65 11.59
CA ALA A 267 12.92 16.97 13.01
C ALA A 267 11.68 16.50 13.80
N GLY A 268 10.50 16.55 13.18
CA GLY A 268 9.26 15.99 13.73
C GLY A 268 9.30 14.48 13.88
N CYS A 269 9.90 13.76 12.91
CA CYS A 269 10.13 12.32 13.03
C CYS A 269 11.12 11.98 14.15
N LYS A 270 12.24 12.71 14.24
CA LYS A 270 13.25 12.56 15.33
C LYS A 270 12.64 12.67 16.74
N ARG A 271 11.62 13.51 16.92
CA ARG A 271 10.92 13.64 18.21
C ARG A 271 9.95 12.50 18.50
N LYS A 272 9.56 11.71 17.50
CA LYS A 272 8.52 10.69 17.61
C LYS A 272 9.06 9.26 17.70
N PHE A 273 10.20 8.98 17.06
CA PHE A 273 10.84 7.66 17.09
C PHE A 273 12.33 7.75 16.76
N ASP A 274 13.03 6.63 16.96
CA ASP A 274 14.45 6.50 16.65
C ASP A 274 14.67 6.40 15.12
N VAL A 275 14.88 7.56 14.49
CA VAL A 275 15.15 7.66 13.06
C VAL A 275 16.43 6.93 12.67
N ALA A 276 17.48 7.00 13.50
CA ALA A 276 18.75 6.36 13.21
C ALA A 276 18.60 4.84 13.16
N ARG A 277 17.84 4.25 14.09
CA ARG A 277 17.50 2.82 14.05
C ARG A 277 16.68 2.42 12.83
N TYR A 278 15.71 3.26 12.43
CA TYR A 278 14.92 2.99 11.22
C TYR A 278 15.79 3.03 9.95
N VAL A 279 16.65 4.05 9.83
CA VAL A 279 17.60 4.21 8.71
C VAL A 279 18.67 3.10 8.74
N ALA A 280 19.17 2.70 9.90
CA ALA A 280 20.12 1.57 9.98
C ALA A 280 19.50 0.27 9.45
N LYS A 281 18.19 0.05 9.69
CA LYS A 281 17.49 -1.14 9.21
C LYS A 281 17.20 -1.12 7.70
N TRP A 282 16.80 0.03 7.15
CA TRP A 282 16.27 0.11 5.78
C TRP A 282 17.08 1.00 4.83
N GLY A 283 18.04 1.76 5.33
CA GLY A 283 18.87 2.68 4.55
C GLY A 283 19.89 1.98 3.67
N ALA A 284 20.42 0.83 4.12
CA ALA A 284 21.36 0.00 3.36
C ALA A 284 20.77 -1.33 2.86
N SER A 285 19.67 -1.80 3.45
CA SER A 285 19.10 -3.14 3.23
C SER A 285 17.71 -3.08 2.58
N GLY A 286 17.60 -3.47 1.30
CA GLY A 286 16.33 -3.58 0.54
C GLY A 286 16.41 -2.95 -0.87
N PRO A 287 15.82 -3.53 -1.94
CA PRO A 287 16.28 -3.29 -3.29
C PRO A 287 15.94 -1.89 -3.77
N VAL A 288 16.98 -1.21 -4.24
CA VAL A 288 16.90 -0.44 -5.47
C VAL A 288 18.18 -0.71 -6.26
N VAL A 289 18.08 -1.51 -7.34
CA VAL A 289 19.01 -1.47 -8.49
C VAL A 289 18.25 -1.85 -9.76
N PHE A 290 18.43 -1.09 -10.84
CA PHE A 290 18.11 -1.52 -12.21
C PHE A 290 19.41 -1.50 -13.03
N LYS A 291 19.82 -2.63 -13.62
CA LYS A 291 20.79 -2.63 -14.74
C LYS A 291 20.01 -2.86 -16.04
N ALA A 292 20.01 -1.88 -16.93
CA ALA A 292 19.54 -2.05 -18.31
C ALA A 292 20.73 -2.27 -19.25
N GLY A 293 20.59 -3.21 -20.20
CA GLY A 293 21.35 -3.20 -21.46
C GLY A 293 22.01 -4.51 -21.87
N ASN A 294 21.33 -5.32 -22.67
CA ASN A 294 21.80 -5.60 -24.04
C ASN A 294 20.70 -6.28 -24.88
N SER A 295 20.14 -5.55 -25.85
CA SER A 295 19.70 -6.17 -27.10
C SER A 295 20.01 -5.16 -28.19
N GLY A 296 21.08 -5.49 -28.91
CA GLY A 296 21.63 -4.68 -29.98
C GLY A 296 20.64 -4.42 -31.10
N ALA A 297 20.95 -3.37 -31.84
CA ALA A 297 20.40 -3.11 -33.16
C ALA A 297 20.51 -4.37 -34.03
N ALA A 298 19.40 -4.74 -34.65
CA ALA A 298 19.40 -5.47 -35.90
C ALA A 298 18.36 -4.81 -36.80
N GLU A 299 18.87 -3.99 -37.72
CA GLU A 299 18.18 -3.67 -38.97
C GLU A 299 17.93 -4.97 -39.74
N GLY A 300 16.75 -5.08 -40.36
CA GLY A 300 16.40 -6.19 -41.24
C GLY A 300 14.95 -6.05 -41.66
N GLY A 301 14.73 -5.42 -42.82
CA GLY A 301 13.40 -5.21 -43.40
C GLY A 301 12.76 -6.49 -43.92
N GLY A 302 11.45 -6.40 -44.21
CA GLY A 302 10.78 -7.40 -45.03
C GLY A 302 9.34 -7.70 -44.61
N GLU A 303 8.43 -7.03 -45.31
CA GLU A 303 7.15 -7.56 -45.80
C GLU A 303 5.90 -7.59 -44.92
N ALA A 304 4.82 -7.14 -45.57
CA ALA A 304 3.51 -6.87 -45.05
C ALA A 304 2.65 -8.13 -44.96
N ALA A 305 1.89 -8.26 -43.87
CA ALA A 305 0.73 -9.14 -43.81
C ALA A 305 -0.40 -8.49 -43.01
N THR A 306 -1.48 -8.18 -43.72
CA THR A 306 -2.77 -7.72 -43.22
C THR A 306 -3.55 -8.84 -42.52
N ALA A 307 -4.02 -8.64 -41.28
CA ALA A 307 -5.25 -9.20 -40.69
C ALA A 307 -5.56 -8.55 -39.30
N PRO A 308 -6.69 -8.82 -38.64
CA PRO A 308 -7.89 -7.99 -38.64
C PRO A 308 -8.17 -7.27 -37.29
N ARG A 309 -9.26 -6.48 -37.32
CA ARG A 309 -9.77 -5.60 -36.25
C ARG A 309 -10.07 -6.33 -34.91
N SER A 310 -9.88 -5.55 -33.84
CA SER A 310 -10.66 -5.53 -32.59
C SER A 310 -10.52 -6.70 -31.61
N SER A 311 -9.72 -6.49 -30.57
CA SER A 311 -10.16 -6.77 -29.20
C SER A 311 -9.58 -5.72 -28.24
N LYS A 312 -10.45 -5.06 -27.48
CA LYS A 312 -10.07 -4.16 -26.37
C LYS A 312 -9.36 -5.01 -25.31
N LYS A 313 -8.03 -5.03 -25.32
CA LYS A 313 -7.24 -5.52 -24.20
C LYS A 313 -7.32 -4.50 -23.08
N ALA A 314 -7.89 -4.90 -21.95
CA ALA A 314 -7.77 -4.14 -20.71
C ALA A 314 -6.28 -4.05 -20.35
N ARG A 315 -5.72 -2.85 -20.44
CA ARG A 315 -4.45 -2.51 -19.81
C ARG A 315 -4.76 -2.30 -18.34
N ILE A 316 -4.40 -3.27 -17.51
CA ILE A 316 -4.15 -3.01 -16.10
C ILE A 316 -2.72 -2.45 -16.08
N VAL A 317 -2.60 -1.17 -15.74
CA VAL A 317 -1.32 -0.50 -15.46
C VAL A 317 -0.92 -0.84 -14.03
#